data_AF-A0A9N9IUW9-F1
#
_entry.id   AF-A0A9N9IUW9-F1
#
_cell.length_a   1.000
_cell.length_b   1.000
_cell.length_c   1.000
_cell.angle_alpha   90.00
_cell.angle_beta   90.00
_cell.angle_gamma   90.00
#
_symmetry.space_group_name_H-M   'P 1'
#
loop_
_entity.id
_entity.type
_entity.pdbx_description
1 polymer ?
#
loop_
_entity_poly.entity_id
_entity_poly.type
_entity_poly.pdbx_seq_one_letter_code
_entity_poly.pdbx_strand_id
1 'polypeptide(L)'
;MSRSEFSKTKTSRHNSKSLVASSTSSIPKTSTSSTKSLKTIYRSSISSTTSHNSRSSQIDYELNDALRFLVDGLCDIFVDARQSGMNEAQTVELMFNYFTLQDQDPSQIFDWLQNNTHKNKYTTLLGYFYDQGIANARNQRKAYCLYLSAAKRDYYIAQDLLGDCYYSGQ
;
A
#
# COMPACT_ATOMS: atom_id res chain seq x y z
N MET A 1 18.62 60.48 35.78
CA MET A 1 19.13 60.42 37.18
C MET A 1 18.19 59.47 37.92
N SER A 2 18.53 58.31 38.47
CA SER A 2 19.79 57.81 39.01
C SER A 2 19.84 56.27 39.02
N ARG A 3 21.07 55.75 39.05
CA ARG A 3 21.50 54.36 39.32
C ARG A 3 21.25 53.95 40.79
N SER A 4 21.05 52.64 41.01
CA SER A 4 21.73 51.78 42.03
C SER A 4 21.08 50.38 41.98
N GLU A 5 21.69 49.31 41.47
CA GLU A 5 22.86 48.52 41.92
C GLU A 5 22.51 47.29 42.81
N PHE A 6 23.01 46.12 42.36
CA PHE A 6 23.53 44.96 43.11
C PHE A 6 22.57 44.13 43.99
N SER A 7 22.67 42.81 44.18
CA SER A 7 23.47 41.69 43.63
C SER A 7 23.12 40.42 44.44
N LYS A 8 23.63 39.27 43.99
CA LYS A 8 23.87 37.96 44.69
C LYS A 8 22.91 36.84 44.26
N THR A 9 23.30 35.96 43.33
CA THR A 9 24.18 34.76 43.45
C THR A 9 23.66 33.69 44.42
N LYS A 10 23.35 32.48 43.92
CA LYS A 10 24.04 31.24 44.35
C LYS A 10 23.76 30.04 43.43
N THR A 11 24.88 29.49 42.97
CA THR A 11 25.20 28.13 42.49
C THR A 11 24.50 26.98 43.25
N SER A 12 24.21 25.85 42.57
CA SER A 12 24.92 24.59 42.85
C SER A 12 24.59 23.47 41.85
N ARG A 13 25.67 22.78 41.50
CA ARG A 13 25.87 21.58 40.68
C ARG A 13 25.47 20.32 41.48
N HIS A 14 24.98 19.30 40.78
CA HIS A 14 25.41 17.89 40.79
C HIS A 14 24.31 16.81 40.87
N ASN A 15 24.56 15.78 40.04
CA ASN A 15 24.17 14.37 40.14
C ASN A 15 22.70 14.02 39.87
N SER A 16 22.36 12.91 39.21
CA SER A 16 23.09 11.65 39.03
C SER A 16 22.48 10.80 37.90
N LYS A 17 23.33 9.94 37.33
CA LYS A 17 23.05 8.85 36.38
C LYS A 17 21.92 7.90 36.84
N SER A 18 21.13 7.39 35.88
CA SER A 18 20.44 6.08 35.93
C SER A 18 19.94 5.74 34.51
N LEU A 19 20.65 4.88 33.77
CA LEU A 19 20.37 3.45 33.55
C LEU A 19 19.23 3.15 32.55
N VAL A 20 19.67 2.80 31.33
CA VAL A 20 19.24 1.65 30.49
C VAL A 20 17.75 1.32 30.44
N ALA A 21 17.15 1.42 29.24
CA ALA A 21 16.46 0.30 28.59
C ALA A 21 16.10 0.67 27.14
N SER A 22 16.87 0.11 26.20
CA SER A 22 16.47 -0.05 24.81
C SER A 22 15.17 -0.83 24.77
N SER A 23 14.07 -0.19 24.40
CA SER A 23 12.81 -0.87 24.10
C SER A 23 12.63 -0.85 22.59
N THR A 24 13.31 -1.79 21.92
CA THR A 24 12.94 -2.26 20.60
C THR A 24 11.50 -2.76 20.70
N SER A 25 10.52 -1.96 20.29
CA SER A 25 9.14 -2.43 20.18
C SER A 25 9.10 -3.40 19.00
N SER A 26 9.22 -4.67 19.35
CA SER A 26 9.06 -5.83 18.50
C SER A 26 7.82 -5.66 17.64
N ILE A 27 8.03 -5.51 16.33
CA ILE A 27 6.99 -5.72 15.32
C ILE A 27 6.37 -7.09 15.62
N PRO A 28 5.04 -7.21 15.79
CA PRO A 28 4.41 -8.51 15.89
C PRO A 28 4.69 -9.26 14.59
N LYS A 29 5.49 -10.33 14.66
CA LYS A 29 5.59 -11.32 13.59
C LYS A 29 4.22 -11.99 13.50
N THR A 30 3.33 -11.42 12.71
CA THR A 30 2.11 -12.12 12.31
C THR A 30 2.52 -13.34 11.51
N SER A 31 2.10 -14.48 12.03
CA SER A 31 2.24 -15.81 11.46
C SER A 31 2.15 -15.81 9.94
N THR A 32 3.24 -16.24 9.31
CA THR A 32 3.32 -16.59 7.90
C THR A 32 2.29 -17.68 7.60
N SER A 33 1.10 -17.29 7.15
CA SER A 33 0.24 -18.23 6.42
C SER A 33 0.95 -18.53 5.11
N SER A 34 1.27 -19.81 4.92
CA SER A 34 1.88 -20.39 3.73
C SER A 34 0.96 -20.16 2.53
N THR A 35 1.06 -18.98 1.91
CA THR A 35 0.45 -18.70 0.62
C THR A 35 1.41 -19.27 -0.42
N LYS A 36 1.06 -20.43 -0.99
CA LYS A 36 1.76 -20.93 -2.18
C LYS A 36 1.74 -19.81 -3.22
N SER A 37 2.91 -19.44 -3.75
CA SER A 37 3.00 -18.46 -4.86
C SER A 37 1.98 -18.81 -5.94
N LEU A 38 1.30 -17.81 -6.52
CA LEU A 38 0.35 -18.04 -7.61
C LEU A 38 0.98 -18.83 -8.76
N LYS A 39 2.29 -18.67 -9.01
CA LYS A 39 3.03 -19.50 -9.97
C LYS A 39 3.05 -20.98 -9.56
N THR A 40 3.20 -21.27 -8.27
CA THR A 40 3.12 -22.65 -7.74
C THR A 40 1.71 -23.20 -7.87
N ILE A 41 0.68 -22.40 -7.58
CA ILE A 41 -0.73 -22.81 -7.75
C ILE A 41 -1.02 -23.08 -9.24
N TYR A 42 -0.56 -22.21 -10.14
CA TYR A 42 -0.69 -22.35 -11.59
C TYR A 42 0.13 -23.54 -12.16
N ARG A 43 1.35 -23.79 -11.64
CA ARG A 43 2.23 -24.87 -12.12
C ARG A 43 1.82 -26.25 -11.59
N SER A 44 1.31 -26.33 -10.37
CA SER A 44 0.73 -27.57 -9.82
C SER A 44 -0.62 -27.93 -10.47
N SER A 45 -1.33 -26.95 -11.03
CA SER A 45 -2.60 -27.15 -11.73
C SER A 45 -2.45 -27.62 -13.18
N ILE A 46 -1.47 -27.14 -13.98
CA ILE A 46 -1.24 -27.65 -15.34
C ILE A 46 -0.96 -29.17 -15.33
N SER A 47 -0.12 -29.64 -14.40
CA SER A 47 0.27 -31.04 -14.28
C SER A 47 -0.88 -32.01 -13.96
N SER A 48 -2.07 -31.51 -13.56
CA SER A 48 -3.23 -32.31 -13.17
C SER A 48 -4.44 -32.18 -14.12
N THR A 49 -4.33 -31.42 -15.22
CA THR A 49 -5.40 -31.24 -16.20
C THR A 49 -5.44 -32.33 -17.27
N THR A 50 -6.00 -33.48 -16.92
CA THR A 50 -6.74 -34.31 -17.87
C THR A 50 -8.01 -34.77 -17.15
N SER A 51 -9.15 -34.14 -17.49
CA SER A 51 -10.54 -34.54 -17.18
C SER A 51 -11.40 -33.59 -16.29
N HIS A 52 -12.52 -33.15 -16.89
CA HIS A 52 -13.82 -32.65 -16.38
C HIS A 52 -14.07 -31.19 -15.87
N ASN A 53 -15.24 -30.70 -16.31
CA ASN A 53 -15.79 -29.33 -16.35
C ASN A 53 -16.26 -28.75 -14.99
N SER A 54 -16.40 -29.56 -13.93
CA SER A 54 -16.85 -29.10 -12.59
C SER A 54 -15.70 -28.63 -11.68
N ARG A 55 -14.44 -28.96 -12.03
CA ARG A 55 -13.24 -28.55 -11.28
C ARG A 55 -12.80 -27.13 -11.65
N SER A 56 -13.14 -26.67 -12.87
CA SER A 56 -12.79 -25.35 -13.38
C SER A 56 -13.31 -24.24 -12.47
N SER A 57 -14.59 -24.26 -12.10
CA SER A 57 -15.22 -23.21 -11.29
C SER A 57 -14.65 -23.13 -9.86
N GLN A 58 -14.24 -24.25 -9.28
CA GLN A 58 -13.60 -24.27 -7.95
C GLN A 58 -12.18 -23.69 -8.01
N ILE A 59 -11.45 -24.01 -9.08
CA ILE A 59 -10.11 -23.49 -9.35
C ILE A 59 -10.16 -21.98 -9.62
N ASP A 60 -11.16 -21.53 -10.37
CA ASP A 60 -11.39 -20.11 -10.64
C ASP A 60 -11.63 -19.32 -9.34
N TYR A 61 -12.34 -19.93 -8.38
CA TYR A 61 -12.60 -19.33 -7.06
C TYR A 61 -11.35 -19.26 -6.18
N GLU A 62 -10.58 -20.35 -6.08
CA GLU A 62 -9.33 -20.36 -5.30
C GLU A 62 -8.29 -19.39 -5.85
N LEU A 63 -8.19 -19.27 -7.18
CA LEU A 63 -7.32 -18.30 -7.83
C LEU A 63 -7.79 -16.86 -7.57
N ASN A 64 -9.10 -16.61 -7.64
CA ASN A 64 -9.68 -15.31 -7.35
C ASN A 64 -9.44 -14.89 -5.90
N ASP A 65 -9.59 -15.81 -4.94
CA ASP A 65 -9.32 -15.56 -3.53
C ASP A 65 -7.84 -15.24 -3.29
N ALA A 66 -6.92 -16.00 -3.88
CA ALA A 66 -5.48 -15.73 -3.77
C ALA A 66 -5.10 -14.35 -4.33
N LEU A 67 -5.62 -13.98 -5.51
CA LEU A 67 -5.42 -12.65 -6.08
C LEU A 67 -6.03 -11.55 -5.21
N ARG A 68 -7.22 -11.79 -4.65
CA ARG A 68 -7.86 -10.86 -3.73
C ARG A 68 -7.00 -10.60 -2.50
N PHE A 69 -6.40 -11.63 -1.88
CA PHE A 69 -5.51 -11.45 -0.73
C PHE A 69 -4.29 -10.60 -1.07
N LEU A 70 -3.71 -10.80 -2.27
CA LEU A 70 -2.58 -10.01 -2.75
C LEU A 70 -2.96 -8.54 -3.00
N VAL A 71 -4.10 -8.31 -3.66
CA VAL A 71 -4.60 -6.96 -3.93
C VAL A 71 -4.98 -6.25 -2.63
N ASP A 72 -5.57 -6.97 -1.67
CA ASP A 72 -5.88 -6.42 -0.35
C ASP A 72 -4.60 -5.97 0.38
N GLY A 73 -3.55 -6.80 0.42
CA GLY A 73 -2.27 -6.41 1.01
C GLY A 73 -1.58 -5.24 0.30
N LEU A 74 -1.69 -5.17 -1.03
CA LEU A 74 -1.18 -4.04 -1.81
C LEU A 74 -1.94 -2.74 -1.52
N CYS A 75 -3.27 -2.82 -1.31
CA CYS A 75 -4.06 -1.67 -0.87
C CYS A 75 -3.60 -1.16 0.49
N ASP A 76 -3.29 -2.06 1.42
CA ASP A 76 -2.83 -1.66 2.77
C ASP A 76 -1.48 -0.93 2.69
N ILE A 77 -0.52 -1.47 1.92
CA ILE A 77 0.77 -0.80 1.65
C ILE A 77 0.56 0.58 1.03
N PHE A 78 -0.34 0.70 0.05
CA PHE A 78 -0.65 1.96 -0.59
C PHE A 78 -1.21 2.99 0.40
N VAL A 79 -2.21 2.59 1.18
CA VAL A 79 -2.85 3.45 2.18
C VAL A 79 -1.84 3.92 3.22
N ASP A 80 -1.03 3.01 3.74
CA ASP A 80 -0.02 3.31 4.76
C ASP A 80 1.05 4.26 4.22
N ALA A 81 1.49 4.08 2.96
CA ALA A 81 2.45 4.97 2.30
C ALA A 81 1.90 6.40 2.19
N ARG A 82 0.64 6.55 1.77
CA ARG A 82 -0.03 7.85 1.67
C ARG A 82 -0.22 8.52 3.03
N GLN A 83 -0.67 7.77 4.04
CA GLN A 83 -0.82 8.30 5.41
C GLN A 83 0.51 8.73 6.03
N SER A 84 1.60 8.04 5.67
CA SER A 84 2.94 8.35 6.15
C SER A 84 3.59 9.53 5.41
N GLY A 85 2.90 10.12 4.43
CA GLY A 85 3.42 11.23 3.62
C GLY A 85 4.56 10.83 2.67
N MET A 86 4.63 9.55 2.28
CA MET A 86 5.60 9.10 1.28
C MET A 86 5.29 9.70 -0.09
N ASN A 87 6.33 10.06 -0.83
CA ASN A 87 6.15 10.52 -2.21
C ASN A 87 5.83 9.36 -3.16
N GLU A 88 5.53 9.69 -4.42
CA GLU A 88 5.13 8.73 -5.45
C GLU A 88 6.23 7.69 -5.69
N ALA A 89 7.49 8.13 -5.77
CA ALA A 89 8.63 7.25 -6.02
C ALA A 89 8.80 6.20 -4.91
N GLN A 90 8.74 6.62 -3.65
CA GLN A 90 8.82 5.73 -2.48
C GLN A 90 7.63 4.75 -2.44
N THR A 91 6.43 5.25 -2.74
CA THR A 91 5.22 4.42 -2.79
C THR A 91 5.33 3.36 -3.88
N VAL A 92 5.78 3.74 -5.09
CA VAL A 92 6.01 2.81 -6.20
C VAL A 92 7.08 1.77 -5.82
N GLU A 93 8.17 2.17 -5.18
CA GLU A 93 9.21 1.26 -4.72
C GLU A 93 8.66 0.19 -3.76
N LEU A 94 7.85 0.59 -2.76
CA LEU A 94 7.21 -0.36 -1.84
C LEU A 94 6.29 -1.36 -2.56
N MET A 95 5.53 -0.90 -3.56
CA MET A 95 4.69 -1.78 -4.38
C MET A 95 5.52 -2.78 -5.18
N PHE A 96 6.61 -2.36 -5.82
CA PHE A 96 7.50 -3.27 -6.56
C PHE A 96 8.23 -4.26 -5.66
N ASN A 97 8.61 -3.83 -4.45
CA ASN A 97 9.14 -4.74 -3.44
C ASN A 97 8.10 -5.78 -3.05
N TYR A 98 6.83 -5.39 -2.88
CA TYR A 98 5.75 -6.32 -2.62
C TYR A 98 5.55 -7.33 -3.76
N PHE A 99 5.50 -6.87 -5.01
CA PHE A 99 5.40 -7.75 -6.18
C PHE A 99 6.54 -8.76 -6.24
N THR A 100 7.76 -8.31 -5.97
CA THR A 100 8.96 -9.15 -5.94
C THR A 100 8.87 -10.21 -4.84
N LEU A 101 8.48 -9.82 -3.62
CA LEU A 101 8.34 -10.74 -2.49
C LEU A 101 7.26 -11.80 -2.72
N GLN A 102 6.18 -11.43 -3.43
CA GLN A 102 5.08 -12.34 -3.76
C GLN A 102 5.31 -13.12 -5.06
N ASP A 103 6.41 -12.86 -5.79
CA ASP A 103 6.70 -13.40 -7.12
C ASP A 103 5.54 -13.18 -8.11
N GLN A 104 4.96 -11.98 -8.08
CA GLN A 104 3.81 -11.58 -8.89
C GLN A 104 4.16 -10.55 -9.95
N ASP A 105 3.52 -10.68 -11.11
CA ASP A 105 3.58 -9.67 -12.16
C ASP A 105 2.49 -8.60 -11.90
N PRO A 106 2.83 -7.30 -11.94
CA PRO A 106 1.87 -6.22 -11.77
C PRO A 106 0.65 -6.31 -12.71
N SER A 107 0.80 -6.89 -13.90
CA SER A 107 -0.25 -7.04 -14.90
C SER A 107 -1.39 -7.94 -14.44
N GLN A 108 -1.10 -9.01 -13.68
CA GLN A 108 -2.15 -9.88 -13.14
C GLN A 108 -3.02 -9.15 -12.13
N ILE A 109 -2.39 -8.34 -11.27
CA ILE A 109 -3.09 -7.51 -10.29
C ILE A 109 -3.88 -6.41 -10.98
N PHE A 110 -3.30 -5.80 -12.01
CA PHE A 110 -3.98 -4.79 -12.83
C PHE A 110 -5.24 -5.35 -13.51
N ASP A 111 -5.15 -6.50 -14.16
CA ASP A 111 -6.29 -7.16 -14.79
C ASP A 111 -7.37 -7.55 -13.78
N TRP A 112 -6.94 -8.03 -12.60
CA TRP A 112 -7.87 -8.31 -11.51
C TRP A 112 -8.57 -7.04 -11.03
N LEU A 113 -7.84 -5.93 -10.84
CA LEU A 113 -8.40 -4.64 -10.42
C LEU A 113 -9.42 -4.11 -11.42
N GLN A 114 -9.16 -4.23 -12.72
CA GLN A 114 -10.10 -3.81 -13.78
C GLN A 114 -11.46 -4.50 -13.66
N ASN A 115 -11.49 -5.76 -13.22
CA ASN A 115 -12.70 -6.53 -13.05
C ASN A 115 -13.35 -6.38 -11.66
N ASN A 116 -12.70 -5.69 -10.72
CA ASN A 116 -13.10 -5.63 -9.31
C ASN A 116 -13.27 -4.19 -8.77
N THR A 117 -13.68 -3.24 -9.60
CA THR A 117 -13.86 -1.82 -9.21
C THR A 117 -15.10 -1.52 -8.35
N HIS A 118 -15.66 -2.54 -7.67
CA HIS A 118 -16.84 -2.37 -6.82
C HIS A 118 -16.50 -1.78 -5.44
N LYS A 119 -15.26 -1.93 -4.97
CA LYS A 119 -14.76 -1.29 -3.74
C LYS A 119 -13.91 -0.08 -4.05
N ASN A 120 -14.13 1.01 -3.32
CA ASN A 120 -13.42 2.27 -3.54
C ASN A 120 -11.89 2.14 -3.43
N LYS A 121 -11.39 1.30 -2.52
CA LYS A 121 -9.94 1.05 -2.40
C LYS A 121 -9.33 0.43 -3.67
N TYR A 122 -10.02 -0.51 -4.31
CA TYR A 122 -9.58 -1.12 -5.57
C TYR A 122 -9.64 -0.13 -6.72
N THR A 123 -10.74 0.63 -6.82
CA THR A 123 -10.90 1.69 -7.84
C THR A 123 -9.81 2.75 -7.72
N THR A 124 -9.47 3.15 -6.49
CA THR A 124 -8.43 4.14 -6.22
C THR A 124 -7.05 3.60 -6.57
N LEU A 125 -6.74 2.37 -6.17
CA LEU A 125 -5.47 1.73 -6.52
C LEU A 125 -5.32 1.54 -8.04
N LEU A 126 -6.41 1.20 -8.75
CA LEU A 126 -6.41 1.15 -10.22
C LEU A 126 -6.13 2.53 -10.83
N GLY A 127 -6.68 3.60 -10.24
CA GLY A 127 -6.36 4.97 -10.63
C GLY A 127 -4.86 5.26 -10.48
N TYR A 128 -4.27 4.82 -9.37
CA TYR A 128 -2.84 4.98 -9.11
C TYR A 128 -1.96 4.23 -10.11
N PHE A 129 -2.37 3.03 -10.54
CA PHE A 129 -1.66 2.30 -11.59
C PHE A 129 -1.65 3.08 -12.91
N TYR A 130 -2.78 3.69 -13.29
CA TYR A 130 -2.83 4.54 -14.48
C TYR A 130 -2.03 5.82 -14.32
N ASP A 131 -2.02 6.44 -13.15
CA ASP A 131 -1.25 7.67 -12.94
C ASP A 131 0.26 7.41 -12.96
N GLN A 132 0.72 6.29 -12.42
CA GLN A 132 2.15 5.97 -12.35
C GLN A 132 2.65 5.13 -13.54
N GLY A 133 1.74 4.64 -14.40
CA GLY A 133 2.10 3.76 -15.52
C GLY A 133 2.55 2.37 -15.07
N ILE A 134 1.94 1.85 -14.00
CA ILE A 134 2.21 0.50 -13.48
C ILE A 134 1.39 -0.50 -14.30
N ALA A 135 2.06 -1.51 -14.85
CA ALA A 135 1.51 -2.56 -15.73
C ALA A 135 0.92 -2.09 -17.08
N ASN A 136 0.60 -0.80 -17.24
CA ASN A 136 0.05 -0.23 -18.45
C ASN A 136 0.58 1.20 -18.67
N ALA A 137 0.41 1.74 -19.86
CA ALA A 137 0.77 3.10 -20.18
C ALA A 137 0.08 4.11 -19.25
N ARG A 138 0.82 5.15 -18.86
CA ARG A 138 0.30 6.24 -18.04
C ARG A 138 -0.94 6.88 -18.70
N ASN A 139 -2.00 7.08 -17.91
CA ASN A 139 -3.23 7.72 -18.35
C ASN A 139 -3.85 8.55 -17.22
N GLN A 140 -3.43 9.81 -17.11
CA GLN A 140 -3.87 10.75 -16.07
C GLN A 140 -5.38 10.99 -16.10
N ARG A 141 -5.99 11.09 -17.29
CA ARG A 141 -7.45 11.27 -17.41
C ARG A 141 -8.21 10.08 -16.81
N LYS A 142 -7.76 8.85 -17.09
CA LYS A 142 -8.38 7.65 -16.53
C LYS A 142 -8.16 7.56 -15.02
N ALA A 143 -6.96 7.90 -14.55
CA ALA A 143 -6.66 8.00 -13.12
C ALA A 143 -7.60 8.99 -12.41
N TYR A 144 -7.69 10.22 -12.92
CA TYR A 144 -8.57 11.26 -12.39
C TYR A 144 -10.04 10.80 -12.32
N CYS A 145 -10.56 10.20 -13.39
CA CYS A 145 -11.94 9.69 -13.38
C CYS A 145 -12.16 8.60 -12.31
N LEU A 146 -11.18 7.72 -12.11
CA LEU A 146 -11.23 6.67 -11.09
C LEU A 146 -11.19 7.26 -9.68
N TYR A 147 -10.25 8.19 -9.41
CA TYR A 147 -10.19 8.91 -8.14
C TYR A 147 -11.50 9.66 -7.87
N LEU A 148 -12.02 10.40 -8.85
CA LEU A 148 -13.29 11.12 -8.73
C LEU A 148 -14.45 10.19 -8.36
N SER A 149 -14.52 9.01 -8.97
CA SER A 149 -15.58 8.04 -8.68
C SER A 149 -15.51 7.49 -7.25
N ALA A 150 -14.31 7.25 -6.72
CA ALA A 150 -14.10 6.75 -5.37
C ALA A 150 -14.27 7.87 -4.31
N ALA A 151 -13.80 9.08 -4.60
CA ALA A 151 -13.91 10.25 -3.74
C ALA A 151 -15.37 10.69 -3.52
N LYS A 152 -16.21 10.59 -4.56
CA LYS A 152 -17.67 10.80 -4.46
C LYS A 152 -18.38 9.82 -3.55
N ARG A 153 -17.71 8.75 -3.13
CA ARG A 153 -18.20 7.72 -2.21
C ARG A 153 -17.40 7.77 -0.89
N ASP A 154 -16.93 8.96 -0.54
CA ASP A 154 -16.23 9.32 0.71
C ASP A 154 -14.98 8.49 1.01
N TYR A 155 -14.28 8.03 -0.02
CA TYR A 155 -12.99 7.37 0.18
C TYR A 155 -11.87 8.40 0.27
N TYR A 156 -11.39 8.66 1.50
CA TYR A 156 -10.48 9.76 1.81
C TYR A 156 -9.15 9.73 1.02
N ILE A 157 -8.57 8.55 0.76
CA ILE A 157 -7.36 8.45 -0.08
C ILE A 157 -7.61 8.94 -1.50
N ALA A 158 -8.80 8.68 -2.05
CA ALA A 158 -9.14 9.20 -3.38
C ALA A 158 -9.39 10.72 -3.37
N GLN A 159 -9.89 11.26 -2.27
CA GLN A 159 -10.05 12.72 -2.10
C GLN A 159 -8.69 13.42 -2.02
N ASP A 160 -7.73 12.83 -1.30
CA ASP A 160 -6.33 13.26 -1.24
C ASP A 160 -5.69 13.31 -2.63
N LEU A 161 -5.77 12.20 -3.39
CA LEU A 161 -5.22 12.10 -4.74
C LEU A 161 -5.89 13.06 -5.73
N LEU A 162 -7.18 13.37 -5.59
CA LEU A 162 -7.81 14.43 -6.39
C LEU A 162 -7.28 15.81 -6.04
N GLY A 163 -6.98 16.06 -4.76
CA GLY A 163 -6.28 17.25 -4.31
C GLY A 163 -4.96 17.42 -5.04
N ASP A 164 -4.18 16.35 -5.13
CA ASP A 164 -2.91 16.32 -5.87
C ASP A 164 -3.11 16.60 -7.37
N CYS A 165 -4.14 16.02 -8.01
CA CYS A 165 -4.47 16.31 -9.40
C CYS A 165 -4.76 17.81 -9.62
N TYR A 166 -5.57 18.43 -8.76
CA TYR A 166 -5.88 19.86 -8.86
C TYR A 166 -4.67 20.75 -8.58
N TYR A 167 -3.84 20.39 -7.60
CA TYR A 167 -2.63 21.13 -7.28
C TYR A 167 -1.61 21.11 -8.41
N SER A 168 -1.46 19.95 -9.06
CA SER A 168 -0.53 19.76 -10.18
C SER A 168 -1.07 20.24 -11.53
N GLY A 169 -2.34 20.65 -11.61
CA GLY A 169 -2.98 21.11 -12.85
C GLY A 169 -3.21 19.99 -13.88
N GLN A 170 -3.37 18.75 -13.42
CA GLN A 170 -3.63 17.56 -14.26
C GLN A 170 -5.08 17.46 -14.74
#